data_AF-A0A435TXK9-F1
#
_entry.id   AF-A0A435TXK9-F1
#
_cell.length_a   1.000
_cell.length_b   1.000
_cell.length_c   1.000
_cell.angle_alpha   90.00
_cell.angle_beta   90.00
_cell.angle_gamma   90.00
#
_symmetry.space_group_name_H-M   'P 1'
#
loop_
_entity.id
_entity.type
_entity.pdbx_description
1 polymer ?
#
loop_
_entity_poly.entity_id
_entity_poly.type
_entity_poly.pdbx_seq_one_letter_code
_entity_poly.pdbx_strand_id
1 'polypeptide(L)'
;MSEHDDSEPHHAASPTDHILTELQLYGWRPYADEPDPRPLPGGDHVAGAVADIFDALIATLADTRLESDLDDLLWSVTNVFHRAVQRIERQLDDNEQAQRRLQREQDGTEIKAVELETLTAQGQTM
;
A
#
# COMPACT_ATOMS: atom_id res chain seq x y z
N MET A 1 -47.36 -45.37 -13.15
CA MET A 1 -46.73 -44.93 -11.91
C MET A 1 -45.25 -44.85 -12.25
N SER A 2 -44.77 -43.66 -12.64
CA SER A 2 -43.37 -43.42 -13.00
C SER A 2 -42.81 -42.57 -11.87
N GLU A 3 -42.04 -43.20 -10.99
CA GLU A 3 -41.33 -42.52 -9.90
C GLU A 3 -40.33 -41.55 -10.54
N HIS A 4 -40.54 -40.25 -10.33
CA HIS A 4 -39.49 -39.27 -10.57
C HIS A 4 -38.47 -39.45 -9.45
N ASP A 5 -37.25 -39.79 -9.84
CA ASP A 5 -36.08 -39.83 -8.96
C ASP A 5 -35.71 -38.38 -8.59
N ASP A 6 -36.38 -37.84 -7.57
CA ASP A 6 -36.13 -36.50 -7.02
C ASP A 6 -34.88 -36.49 -6.10
N SER A 7 -33.84 -37.22 -6.48
CA SER A 7 -32.58 -37.29 -5.74
C SER A 7 -31.52 -36.40 -6.40
N GLU A 8 -31.72 -35.09 -6.37
CA GLU A 8 -30.66 -34.16 -6.77
C GLU A 8 -29.50 -34.29 -5.77
N PRO A 9 -28.28 -34.68 -6.20
CA PRO A 9 -27.18 -34.95 -5.28
C PRO A 9 -26.79 -33.68 -4.53
N HIS A 10 -26.59 -33.79 -3.22
CA HIS A 10 -26.08 -32.69 -2.40
C HIS A 10 -24.76 -32.17 -2.96
N HIS A 11 -24.79 -31.01 -3.61
CA HIS A 11 -23.61 -30.34 -4.11
C HIS A 11 -22.80 -29.82 -2.92
N ALA A 12 -21.71 -30.51 -2.60
CA ALA A 12 -20.67 -29.95 -1.75
C ALA A 12 -20.06 -28.72 -2.45
N ALA A 13 -19.67 -27.71 -1.67
CA ALA A 13 -19.03 -26.51 -2.18
C ALA A 13 -17.87 -26.88 -3.11
N SER A 14 -17.87 -26.30 -4.31
CA SER A 14 -16.78 -26.49 -5.27
C SER A 14 -15.50 -25.86 -4.73
N PRO A 15 -14.29 -26.34 -5.09
CA PRO A 15 -13.04 -25.67 -4.75
C PRO A 15 -13.04 -24.17 -5.10
N THR A 16 -13.68 -23.78 -6.21
CA THR A 16 -13.84 -22.36 -6.59
C THR A 16 -14.74 -21.60 -5.63
N ASP A 17 -15.83 -22.22 -5.17
CA ASP A 17 -16.76 -21.63 -4.20
C ASP A 17 -16.06 -21.37 -2.85
N HIS A 18 -15.17 -22.29 -2.46
CA HIS A 18 -14.35 -22.15 -1.26
C HIS A 18 -13.38 -20.96 -1.37
N ILE A 19 -12.66 -20.84 -2.50
CA ILE A 19 -11.74 -19.71 -2.76
C ILE A 19 -12.50 -18.38 -2.79
N LEU A 20 -13.68 -18.32 -3.44
CA LEU A 20 -14.49 -17.11 -3.48
C LEU A 20 -15.00 -16.69 -2.10
N THR A 21 -15.37 -17.67 -1.27
CA THR A 21 -15.77 -17.43 0.12
C THR A 21 -14.61 -16.84 0.93
N GLU A 22 -13.40 -17.40 0.82
CA GLU A 22 -12.21 -16.86 1.48
C GLU A 22 -11.87 -15.45 0.99
N LEU A 23 -11.92 -15.20 -0.33
CA LEU A 23 -11.69 -13.87 -0.91
C LEU A 23 -12.71 -12.84 -0.43
N GLN A 24 -13.98 -13.22 -0.22
CA GLN A 24 -15.00 -12.33 0.34
C GLN A 24 -14.75 -12.03 1.83
N LEU A 25 -14.33 -13.02 2.61
CA LEU A 25 -14.10 -12.88 4.05
C LEU A 25 -12.83 -12.09 4.39
N TYR A 26 -11.75 -12.33 3.66
CA TYR A 26 -10.43 -11.79 3.99
C TYR A 26 -9.95 -10.70 3.02
N GLY A 27 -10.61 -10.56 1.87
CA GLY A 27 -10.16 -9.72 0.77
C GLY A 27 -8.94 -10.31 0.06
N TRP A 28 -8.75 -9.96 -1.21
CA TRP A 28 -7.49 -10.23 -1.89
C TRP A 28 -6.42 -9.27 -1.38
N ARG A 29 -5.24 -9.80 -1.04
CA ARG A 29 -4.02 -9.02 -0.82
C ARG A 29 -2.94 -9.58 -1.75
N PRO A 30 -2.22 -8.73 -2.50
CA PRO A 30 -1.08 -9.19 -3.27
C PRO A 30 -0.08 -9.89 -2.35
N TYR A 31 0.62 -10.89 -2.89
CA TYR A 31 1.78 -11.47 -2.19
C TYR A 31 2.83 -10.38 -1.94
N ALA A 32 3.78 -10.60 -1.02
CA ALA A 32 4.75 -9.57 -0.62
C ALA A 32 5.61 -9.06 -1.80
N ASP A 33 5.68 -9.85 -2.86
CA ASP A 33 6.41 -9.71 -4.10
C ASP A 33 5.55 -9.17 -5.26
N GLU A 34 4.24 -9.02 -5.05
CA GLU A 34 3.33 -8.43 -6.03
C GLU A 34 3.06 -6.94 -5.73
N PRO A 35 3.01 -6.06 -6.76
CA PRO A 35 2.66 -4.66 -6.58
C PRO A 35 1.26 -4.50 -5.96
N ASP A 36 1.11 -3.59 -4.99
CA ASP A 36 -0.19 -3.25 -4.43
C ASP A 36 -0.99 -2.37 -5.42
N PRO A 37 -2.13 -2.82 -5.96
CA PRO A 37 -2.87 -2.06 -6.96
C PRO A 37 -3.78 -0.99 -6.35
N ARG A 38 -3.83 -0.86 -5.01
CA ARG A 38 -4.67 0.16 -4.37
C ARG A 38 -4.15 1.56 -4.71
N PRO A 39 -5.02 2.50 -5.11
CA PRO A 39 -4.59 3.85 -5.44
C PRO A 39 -4.11 4.57 -4.17
N LEU A 40 -3.11 5.44 -4.34
CA LEU A 40 -2.74 6.41 -3.32
C LEU A 40 -3.92 7.37 -3.05
N PRO A 41 -4.05 7.91 -1.82
CA PRO A 41 -5.03 8.94 -1.55
C PRO A 41 -4.82 10.16 -2.46
N GLY A 42 -5.92 10.77 -2.92
CA GLY A 42 -5.85 11.97 -3.77
C GLY A 42 -5.17 13.13 -3.04
N GLY A 43 -4.32 13.87 -3.75
CA GLY A 43 -3.52 14.95 -3.17
C GLY A 43 -4.35 16.00 -2.41
N ASP A 44 -5.52 16.37 -2.93
CA ASP A 44 -6.43 17.32 -2.28
C ASP A 44 -7.00 16.77 -0.96
N HIS A 45 -7.29 15.46 -0.90
CA HIS A 45 -7.76 14.82 0.33
C HIS A 45 -6.67 14.81 1.40
N VAL A 46 -5.43 14.52 1.00
CA VAL A 46 -4.28 14.57 1.90
C VAL A 46 -4.03 16.00 2.39
N ALA A 47 -4.08 16.99 1.50
CA ALA A 47 -3.91 18.40 1.85
C ALA A 47 -4.97 18.87 2.85
N GLY A 48 -6.24 18.49 2.64
CA GLY A 48 -7.32 18.77 3.58
C GLY A 48 -7.09 18.13 4.95
N ALA A 49 -6.76 16.84 4.99
CA ALA A 49 -6.49 16.14 6.24
C ALA A 49 -5.29 16.73 7.01
N VAL A 50 -4.25 17.20 6.29
CA VAL A 50 -3.13 17.90 6.91
C VAL A 50 -3.59 19.23 7.49
N ALA A 51 -4.37 20.03 6.76
CA ALA A 51 -4.92 21.29 7.26
C ALA A 51 -5.75 21.07 8.53
N ASP A 52 -6.63 20.06 8.56
CA ASP A 52 -7.45 19.71 9.72
C ASP A 52 -6.59 19.38 10.96
N ILE A 53 -5.44 18.72 10.78
CA ILE A 53 -4.48 18.44 11.88
C ILE A 53 -3.89 19.74 12.42
N PHE A 54 -3.44 20.64 11.54
CA PHE A 54 -2.90 21.94 11.95
C PHE A 54 -3.97 22.78 12.66
N ASP A 55 -5.19 22.83 12.11
CA ASP A 55 -6.31 23.56 12.69
C ASP A 55 -6.67 23.02 14.08
N ALA A 56 -6.66 21.70 14.27
CA ALA A 56 -6.90 21.11 15.59
C ALA A 56 -5.84 21.52 16.61
N LEU A 57 -4.55 21.55 16.22
CA LEU A 57 -3.47 22.00 17.11
C LEU A 57 -3.59 23.49 17.45
N ILE A 58 -3.83 24.33 16.45
CA ILE A 58 -3.97 25.78 16.64
C ILE A 58 -5.18 26.09 17.50
N ALA A 59 -6.36 25.55 17.17
CA ALA A 59 -7.60 25.84 17.88
C ALA A 59 -7.61 25.38 19.34
N THR A 60 -6.79 24.38 19.69
CA THR A 60 -6.72 23.84 21.05
C THR A 60 -5.67 24.49 21.93
N LEU A 61 -4.59 25.03 21.34
CA LEU A 61 -3.42 25.52 22.07
C LEU A 61 -3.21 27.04 21.97
N ALA A 62 -3.69 27.69 20.91
CA ALA A 62 -3.61 29.14 20.77
C ALA A 62 -4.38 29.84 21.90
N ASP A 63 -3.88 30.98 22.37
CA ASP A 63 -4.42 31.74 23.49
C ASP A 63 -4.50 30.95 24.82
N THR A 64 -3.76 29.84 24.93
CA THR A 64 -3.64 29.05 26.15
C THR A 64 -2.26 29.19 26.80
N ARG A 65 -2.11 28.64 28.02
CA ARG A 65 -0.80 28.56 28.67
C ARG A 65 0.22 27.69 27.92
N LEU A 66 -0.21 26.94 26.91
CA LEU A 66 0.65 26.06 26.09
C LEU A 66 1.00 26.69 24.73
N GLU A 67 0.58 27.93 24.45
CA GLU A 67 0.85 28.59 23.16
C GLU A 67 2.36 28.70 22.87
N SER A 68 3.20 28.84 23.89
CA SER A 68 4.66 28.87 23.72
C SER A 68 5.23 27.60 23.09
N ASP A 69 4.55 26.46 23.22
CA ASP A 69 4.98 25.18 22.69
C ASP A 69 4.38 24.91 21.30
N LEU A 70 3.44 25.73 20.84
CA LEU A 70 2.69 25.52 19.60
C LEU A 70 3.61 25.52 18.37
N ASP A 71 4.56 26.46 18.26
CA ASP A 71 5.46 26.57 17.11
C ASP A 71 6.30 25.30 16.92
N ASP A 72 6.90 24.81 18.00
CA ASP A 72 7.68 23.57 18.00
C ASP A 72 6.82 22.35 17.65
N LEU A 73 5.57 22.30 18.14
CA LEU A 73 4.63 21.23 17.81
C LEU A 73 4.25 21.24 16.33
N LEU A 74 3.90 22.40 15.77
CA LEU A 74 3.56 22.56 14.35
C LEU A 74 4.75 22.18 13.46
N TRP A 75 5.96 22.58 13.86
CA TRP A 75 7.18 22.16 13.17
C TRP A 75 7.41 20.64 13.25
N SER A 76 7.15 20.03 14.40
CA SER A 76 7.30 18.58 14.58
C SER A 76 6.42 17.77 13.62
N VAL A 77 5.20 18.24 13.33
CA VAL A 77 4.29 17.62 12.34
C VAL A 77 4.92 17.65 10.96
N THR A 78 5.41 18.81 10.52
CA THR A 78 6.10 18.97 9.23
C THR A 78 7.34 18.06 9.13
N ASN A 79 8.09 17.96 10.22
CA ASN A 79 9.29 17.15 10.30
C ASN A 79 9.02 15.64 10.11
N VAL A 80 7.84 15.13 10.49
CA VAL A 80 7.44 13.74 10.23
C VAL A 80 7.36 13.49 8.73
N PHE A 81 6.74 14.40 7.97
CA PHE A 81 6.66 14.29 6.51
C PHE A 81 8.04 14.38 5.85
N HIS A 82 8.88 15.30 6.30
CA HIS A 82 10.25 15.41 5.77
C HIS A 82 11.06 14.11 5.96
N ARG A 83 10.98 13.50 7.16
CA ARG A 83 11.63 12.20 7.43
C ARG A 83 11.05 11.06 6.61
N ALA A 84 9.74 11.06 6.36
CA ALA A 84 9.09 10.06 5.53
C ALA A 84 9.58 10.15 4.08
N VAL A 85 9.61 11.35 3.50
CA VAL A 85 10.14 11.62 2.15
C VAL A 85 11.59 11.16 2.04
N GLN A 86 12.46 11.58 2.97
CA GLN A 86 13.86 11.15 2.96
C GLN A 86 14.05 9.63 3.05
N ARG A 87 13.15 8.92 3.73
CA ARG A 87 13.19 7.45 3.80
C ARG A 87 12.81 6.84 2.46
N ILE A 88 11.75 7.34 1.82
CA ILE A 88 11.29 6.87 0.51
C ILE A 88 12.37 7.15 -0.56
N GLU A 89 12.97 8.34 -0.55
CA GLU A 89 14.07 8.69 -1.46
C GLU A 89 15.23 7.70 -1.37
N ARG A 90 15.68 7.36 -0.16
CA ARG A 90 16.74 6.34 0.02
C ARG A 90 16.32 4.97 -0.50
N GLN A 91 15.06 4.57 -0.28
CA GLN A 91 14.55 3.29 -0.79
C GLN A 91 14.49 3.27 -2.31
N LEU A 92 14.12 4.39 -2.93
CA LEU A 92 14.10 4.55 -4.38
C LEU A 92 15.52 4.49 -4.97
N ASP A 93 16.49 5.16 -4.34
CA ASP A 93 17.89 5.12 -4.75
C ASP A 93 18.48 3.69 -4.67
N ASP A 94 18.18 2.96 -3.60
CA ASP A 94 18.61 1.57 -3.43
C ASP A 94 17.97 0.66 -4.48
N ASN A 95 16.67 0.85 -4.75
CA ASN A 95 15.94 0.12 -5.78
C ASN A 95 16.51 0.40 -7.18
N GLU A 96 16.79 1.66 -7.52
CA GLU A 96 17.41 2.04 -8.80
C GLU A 96 18.78 1.39 -8.98
N GLN A 97 19.61 1.39 -7.94
CA GLN A 97 20.92 0.74 -7.97
C GLN A 97 20.79 -0.77 -8.20
N ALA A 98 19.82 -1.43 -7.56
CA ALA A 98 19.55 -2.84 -7.74
C ALA A 98 19.06 -3.15 -9.17
N GLN A 99 18.14 -2.34 -9.73
CA GLN A 99 17.72 -2.45 -11.13
C GLN A 99 18.90 -2.34 -12.09
N ARG A 100 19.75 -1.30 -11.94
CA ARG A 100 20.95 -1.09 -12.77
C ARG A 100 21.93 -2.27 -12.67
N ARG A 101 22.06 -2.87 -11.50
CA ARG A 101 22.90 -4.06 -11.31
C ARG A 101 22.33 -5.27 -12.05
N LEU A 102 21.05 -5.58 -11.86
CA LEU A 102 20.38 -6.70 -12.54
C LEU A 102 20.41 -6.57 -14.06
N GLN A 103 20.24 -5.35 -14.59
CA GLN A 103 20.35 -5.08 -16.03
C GLN A 103 21.74 -5.47 -16.59
N ARG A 104 22.82 -5.18 -15.85
CA ARG A 104 24.19 -5.56 -16.28
C ARG A 104 24.47 -7.05 -16.14
N GLU A 105 23.81 -7.70 -15.20
CA GLU A 105 23.98 -9.11 -14.89
C GLU A 105 23.02 -10.03 -15.67
N GLN A 106 22.21 -9.49 -16.60
CA GLN A 106 21.29 -10.26 -17.43
C GLN A 106 22.03 -11.38 -18.17
N ASP A 107 21.53 -12.60 -18.02
CA ASP A 107 22.04 -13.82 -18.65
C ASP A 107 21.02 -14.45 -19.62
N GLY A 108 19.86 -13.81 -19.78
CA GLY A 108 18.76 -14.29 -20.63
C GLY A 108 17.84 -15.32 -19.96
N THR A 109 18.01 -15.60 -18.67
CA THR A 109 17.10 -16.47 -17.92
C THR A 109 15.79 -15.75 -17.57
N GLU A 110 14.69 -16.52 -17.54
CA GLU A 110 13.38 -16.01 -17.11
C GLU A 110 13.43 -15.48 -15.68
N ILE A 111 14.19 -16.14 -14.80
CA ILE A 111 14.36 -15.74 -13.41
C ILE A 111 14.89 -14.30 -13.30
N LYS A 112 15.99 -13.98 -13.98
CA LYS A 112 16.56 -12.61 -13.94
C LYS A 112 15.71 -11.57 -14.64
N ALA A 113 14.92 -11.97 -15.64
CA ALA A 113 13.97 -11.09 -16.28
C ALA A 113 12.85 -10.70 -15.30
N VAL A 114 12.25 -11.70 -14.63
CA VAL A 114 11.20 -11.49 -13.64
C VAL A 114 11.71 -10.68 -12.44
N GLU A 115 12.92 -10.97 -11.93
CA GLU A 115 13.52 -10.18 -10.83
C GLU A 115 13.64 -8.69 -11.18
N LEU A 116 14.00 -8.37 -12.42
CA LEU A 116 14.09 -6.99 -12.88
C LEU A 116 12.69 -6.35 -13.02
N GLU A 117 11.71 -7.08 -13.54
CA GLU A 117 10.32 -6.62 -13.62
C GLU A 117 9.74 -6.31 -12.24
N THR A 118 9.98 -7.18 -11.26
CA THR A 118 9.56 -6.98 -9.87
C THR A 118 10.17 -5.71 -9.28
N LEU A 119 11.48 -5.50 -9.41
CA LEU A 119 12.11 -4.28 -8.88
C LEU A 119 11.60 -3.02 -9.59
N THR A 120 11.34 -3.11 -10.89
CA THR A 120 10.79 -2.00 -11.69
C THR A 120 9.39 -1.64 -11.21
N ALA A 121 8.52 -2.64 -11.00
CA ALA A 121 7.17 -2.43 -10.51
C ALA A 121 7.18 -1.87 -9.07
N GLN A 122 8.06 -2.37 -8.20
CA GLN A 122 8.23 -1.83 -6.85
C GLN A 122 8.62 -0.35 -6.89
N GLY A 123 9.61 0.03 -7.71
CA GLY A 123 10.06 1.42 -7.84
C GLY A 123 8.98 2.38 -8.37
N GLN A 124 7.99 1.89 -9.12
CA GLN A 124 6.85 2.69 -9.59
C GLN A 124 5.78 2.95 -8.52
N THR A 125 5.77 2.14 -7.46
CA THR A 125 4.75 2.20 -6.39
C THR A 125 5.24 2.89 -5.10
N MET A 126 6.52 3.28 -5.06
CA MET A 126 7.13 4.03 -3.94
C MET A 126 6.94 5.53 -4.11
#